data_AF-A0A2E8SDR1-F1
#
_entry.id   AF-A0A2E8SDR1-F1
#
_cell.length_a   1.000
_cell.length_b   1.000
_cell.length_c   1.000
_cell.angle_alpha   90.00
_cell.angle_beta   90.00
_cell.angle_gamma   90.00
#
_symmetry.space_group_name_H-M   'P 1'
#
loop_
_entity.id
_entity.type
_entity.pdbx_description
1 polymer ?
#
loop_
_entity_poly.entity_id
_entity_poly.type
_entity_poly.pdbx_seq_one_letter_code
_entity_poly.pdbx_strand_id
1 'polypeptide(L)' 'MQSERSGKIQTVLGLIEPDELGITLTHEHALIDLSCYFVMPEEATERWYIDKPVTMD' A
#
# COMPACT_ATOMS: atom_id res chain seq x y z
N MET A 1 34.65 0.64 -4.21
CA MET A 1 34.36 0.96 -2.80
C MET A 1 32.94 0.50 -2.49
N GLN A 2 32.72 -0.15 -1.34
CA GLN A 2 31.36 -0.42 -0.85
C GLN A 2 30.80 0.83 -0.17
N SER A 3 29.52 1.10 -0.37
CA SER A 3 28.78 2.14 0.37
C SER A 3 28.35 1.61 1.75
N GLU A 4 28.05 2.51 2.69
CA GLU A 4 27.46 2.12 4.00
C GLU A 4 26.15 1.31 3.88
N ARG A 5 25.45 1.44 2.75
CA ARG A 5 24.20 0.70 2.48
C ARG A 5 24.42 -0.73 1.99
N SER A 6 25.65 -1.10 1.66
CA SER A 6 25.96 -2.40 1.08
C SER A 6 25.69 -3.50 2.11
N GLY A 7 24.77 -4.42 1.82
CA GLY A 7 24.40 -5.51 2.73
C GLY A 7 23.43 -5.14 3.87
N LYS A 8 22.89 -3.92 3.88
CA LYS A 8 21.86 -3.48 4.84
C LYS A 8 20.48 -3.39 4.20
N ILE A 9 19.44 -3.37 5.03
CA ILE A 9 18.07 -3.07 4.60
C ILE A 9 17.75 -1.61 4.94
N GLN A 10 17.23 -0.86 3.97
CA GLN A 10 16.80 0.51 4.17
C GLN A 10 15.32 0.56 4.52
N THR A 11 14.99 1.04 5.72
CA THR A 11 13.61 1.36 6.14
C THR A 11 13.39 2.87 6.12
N VAL A 12 12.15 3.31 6.40
CA VAL A 12 11.82 4.74 6.56
C VAL A 12 12.44 5.36 7.82
N LEU A 13 12.84 4.56 8.81
CA LEU A 13 13.50 5.02 10.04
C LEU A 13 15.04 4.92 9.99
N GLY A 14 15.60 4.33 8.92
CA GLY A 14 17.04 4.15 8.77
C GLY A 14 17.44 2.75 8.32
N LEU A 15 18.74 2.48 8.40
CA LEU A 15 19.32 1.18 8.07
C LEU A 15 19.10 0.18 9.21
N ILE A 16 18.85 -1.08 8.86
CA ILE A 16 18.85 -2.22 9.79
C ILE A 16 19.72 -3.35 9.23
N GLU A 17 20.15 -4.25 10.11
CA GLU A 17 20.80 -5.50 9.71
C GLU A 17 19.80 -6.50 9.11
N PRO A 18 20.22 -7.39 8.19
CA PRO A 18 19.31 -8.39 7.61
C PRO A 18 18.64 -9.33 8.61
N ASP A 19 19.30 -9.66 9.73
CA ASP A 19 18.76 -10.53 10.79
C ASP A 19 17.75 -9.82 11.70
N GLU A 20 17.68 -8.48 11.67
CA GLU A 20 16.67 -7.69 12.39
C GLU A 20 15.32 -7.61 11.64
N LEU A 21 15.26 -8.05 10.38
CA LEU A 21 14.07 -7.91 9.53
C LEU A 21 12.85 -8.71 10.04
N GLY A 22 13.08 -9.90 10.61
CA GLY A 22 12.02 -10.79 11.07
C GLY A 22 11.09 -11.31 9.95
N ILE A 23 9.90 -11.80 10.33
CA ILE A 23 8.87 -12.24 9.36
C ILE A 23 8.36 -11.01 8.62
N THR A 24 8.39 -11.06 7.28
CA THR A 24 8.10 -9.91 6.43
C THR A 24 7.06 -10.24 5.36
N LEU A 25 6.03 -9.39 5.25
CA LEU A 25 5.19 -9.31 4.06
C LEU A 25 5.93 -8.46 3.03
N THR A 26 6.33 -9.08 1.92
CA THR A 26 7.27 -8.47 0.96
C THR A 26 6.62 -7.47 0.01
N HIS A 27 5.29 -7.40 -0.03
CA HIS A 27 4.55 -6.47 -0.87
C HIS A 27 3.19 -6.15 -0.25
N GLU A 28 3.00 -4.92 0.23
CA GLU A 28 1.75 -4.44 0.79
C GLU A 28 1.57 -2.94 0.49
N HIS A 29 0.33 -2.45 0.52
CA HIS A 29 0.01 -1.02 0.40
C HIS A 29 -0.48 -0.48 1.75
N ALA A 30 0.39 0.22 2.49
CA ALA A 30 0.00 0.88 3.74
C ALA A 30 -0.90 2.11 3.49
N LEU A 31 -0.61 2.85 2.43
CA LEU A 31 -1.41 3.97 1.93
C LEU A 31 -1.45 3.87 0.41
N ILE A 32 -2.63 4.05 -0.19
CA ILE A 32 -2.81 4.06 -1.63
C ILE A 32 -3.97 4.96 -2.02
N ASP A 33 -3.83 5.67 -3.13
CA ASP A 33 -4.91 6.38 -3.82
C ASP A 33 -5.19 5.66 -5.15
N LEU A 34 -6.38 5.09 -5.26
CA LEU A 34 -6.86 4.37 -6.44
C LEU A 34 -7.97 5.15 -7.17
N SER A 35 -8.14 6.45 -6.90
CA SER A 35 -9.16 7.29 -7.54
C SER A 35 -9.07 7.28 -9.07
N CYS A 36 -7.86 7.11 -9.63
CA CYS A 36 -7.66 7.01 -11.07
C CYS A 36 -8.27 5.75 -11.72
N TYR A 37 -8.57 4.72 -10.94
CA TYR A 37 -9.26 3.50 -11.41
C TYR A 37 -10.78 3.60 -11.34
N PHE A 38 -11.32 4.69 -10.77
CA PHE A 38 -12.77 4.85 -10.68
C PHE A 38 -13.39 5.08 -12.06
N VAL A 39 -14.42 4.29 -12.36
CA VAL A 39 -15.27 4.45 -13.54
C VAL A 39 -16.71 4.51 -13.08
N MET A 40 -17.40 5.61 -13.41
CA MET A 40 -18.82 5.77 -13.11
C MET A 40 -19.65 4.79 -13.95
N PRO A 41 -20.54 3.96 -13.36
CA PRO A 41 -21.44 3.10 -14.13
C PRO A 41 -22.32 3.90 -15.09
N GLU A 42 -22.52 3.41 -16.31
CA GLU A 42 -23.38 4.06 -17.29
C GLU A 42 -24.84 4.09 -16.82
N GLU A 43 -25.34 2.96 -16.32
CA GLU A 43 -26.71 2.81 -15.84
C GLU A 43 -26.93 3.51 -14.50
N ALA A 44 -27.93 4.40 -14.43
CA ALA A 44 -28.22 5.15 -13.21
C ALA A 44 -28.62 4.26 -12.03
N THR A 45 -29.28 3.12 -12.32
CA THR A 45 -29.67 2.13 -11.32
C THR A 45 -28.49 1.46 -10.64
N GLU A 46 -27.29 1.45 -11.25
CA GLU A 46 -26.08 0.87 -10.68
C GLU A 46 -25.30 1.86 -9.81
N ARG A 47 -25.63 3.16 -9.84
CA ARG A 47 -24.88 4.20 -9.11
C ARG A 47 -25.28 4.35 -7.64
N TRP A 48 -26.25 3.57 -7.16
CA TRP A 48 -26.89 3.76 -5.86
C TRP A 48 -25.93 3.67 -4.66
N TYR A 49 -24.76 3.05 -4.83
CA TYR A 49 -23.78 2.81 -3.76
C TYR A 49 -22.49 3.64 -3.89
N ILE A 50 -22.32 4.44 -4.94
CA ILE A 50 -21.04 5.10 -5.23
C ILE A 50 -20.55 5.99 -4.07
N ASP A 51 -21.45 6.79 -3.50
CA ASP A 51 -21.13 7.70 -2.40
C ASP A 51 -21.54 7.15 -1.03
N LYS A 52 -21.98 5.88 -0.97
CA LYS A 52 -22.37 5.28 0.30
C LYS A 52 -21.13 4.98 1.14
N PRO A 53 -21.20 5.18 2.47
CA PRO A 53 -20.12 4.77 3.34
C PRO A 53 -19.94 3.25 3.24
N VAL A 54 -18.68 2.82 3.25
CA VAL A 54 -18.36 1.41 3.48
C VAL A 54 -18.68 1.10 4.94
N THR A 55 -19.49 0.07 5.16
CA THR A 55 -19.92 -0.39 6.48
C THR A 55 -19.50 -1.85 6.66
N MET A 56 -19.47 -2.33 7.91
CA MET A 56 -19.08 -3.71 8.25
C MET A 56 -20.29 -4.65 8.38
N ASP A 57 -21.48 -4.10 8.20
CA ASP A 57 -22.80 -4.73 8.34
C ASP A 57 -22.97 -5.93 7.40
#